data_AF-A0A4R5DDI9-F1
#
_entry.id   AF-A0A4R5DDI9-F1
#
_cell.length_a   1.000
_cell.length_b   1.000
_cell.length_c   1.000
_cell.angle_alpha   90.00
_cell.angle_beta   90.00
_cell.angle_gamma   90.00
#
_symmetry.space_group_name_H-M   'P 1'
#
loop_
_entity.id
_entity.type
_entity.pdbx_description
1 polymer ?
#
loop_
_entity_poly.entity_id
_entity_poly.type
_entity_poly.pdbx_seq_one_letter_code
_entity_poly.pdbx_strand_id
1 'polypeptide(L)'
;MSRHPVLSTSLATLFSARRARSLRASSFDRTGANQDFVRIGPGETFTLMEHDGPGCITHFYCALVLPDVRDYRNAILRCYWDGAAEPSVQVPLGDFFGIAHGRVREFASQLLVVNPGMGSSHGLNAYFPMPFGSGARMTLENRGSTPFGGLSGAFWYHVDYEAYTEPLPGDIQRFHAAYRQERPTVPVGDQPNVQFNDEPNTDGAENYVALDTTGAGRMVGLHLQVDNTAGPVWYGEGDDMVFVDGESWPPSIHGTGSEEIFGGGASPKHAYAGPYTGFHLVESPRYDGRVAMYRWYVHDPIHFSSSLRWTVEHGHGNNFAVDYASVAYWYQEPLATPHPLPEAAATLPRLDGYDEAWDALRQARDEAMRAGSGHDVVNAASVALYGGDYARVRELLTPLLGG
;
A
#
# COMPACT_ATOMS: atom_id res chain seq x y z
N MET A 1 35.20 -0.47 18.06
CA MET A 1 33.99 0.35 18.31
C MET A 1 32.78 -0.56 18.19
N SER A 2 31.84 -0.53 19.13
CA SER A 2 30.59 -1.29 18.99
C SER A 2 29.77 -0.72 17.82
N ARG A 3 29.23 -1.59 16.97
CA ARG A 3 28.38 -1.17 15.85
C ARG A 3 27.15 -0.42 16.38
N HIS A 4 26.72 0.61 15.66
CA HIS A 4 25.51 1.36 16.00
C HIS A 4 24.28 0.41 15.95
N PRO A 5 23.30 0.53 16.87
CA PRO A 5 22.14 -0.39 16.94
C PRO A 5 21.32 -0.44 15.64
N VAL A 6 21.19 0.69 14.93
CA VAL A 6 20.49 0.76 13.62
C VAL A 6 21.05 -0.23 12.58
N LEU A 7 22.32 -0.63 12.69
CA LEU A 7 23.00 -1.55 11.75
C LEU A 7 22.94 -3.02 12.19
N SER A 8 22.25 -3.34 13.29
CA SER A 8 22.27 -4.66 13.94
C SER A 8 20.89 -5.32 13.99
N THR A 9 20.21 -5.44 12.84
CA THR A 9 18.83 -5.94 12.71
C THR A 9 18.71 -7.36 12.15
N SER A 10 19.81 -8.13 12.13
CA SER A 10 19.78 -9.51 11.61
C SER A 10 19.46 -10.55 12.69
N LEU A 11 18.99 -11.73 12.27
CA LEU A 11 18.79 -12.87 13.17
C LEU A 11 20.07 -13.23 13.94
N ALA A 12 21.23 -13.07 13.30
CA ALA A 12 22.54 -13.35 13.90
C ALA A 12 22.95 -12.33 14.98
N THR A 13 22.22 -11.22 15.12
CA THR A 13 22.48 -10.22 16.17
C THR A 13 21.44 -10.22 17.29
N LEU A 14 20.41 -11.07 17.24
CA LEU A 14 19.32 -11.08 18.24
C LEU A 14 19.78 -11.35 19.68
N PHE A 15 20.83 -12.14 19.86
CA PHE A 15 21.40 -12.47 21.17
C PHE A 15 22.43 -11.44 21.66
N SER A 16 22.73 -10.41 20.87
CA SER A 16 23.69 -9.36 21.25
C SER A 16 23.01 -8.23 21.98
N ALA A 17 23.67 -7.68 23.01
CA ALA A 17 23.17 -6.50 23.71
C ALA A 17 23.03 -5.31 22.75
N ARG A 18 21.84 -4.72 22.68
CA ARG A 18 21.52 -3.57 21.83
C ARG A 18 21.39 -2.31 22.70
N ARG A 19 22.18 -1.28 22.38
CA ARG A 19 22.13 0.02 23.06
C ARG A 19 20.98 0.87 22.51
N ALA A 20 19.75 0.42 22.76
CA ALA A 20 18.52 1.06 22.30
C ALA A 20 17.45 0.95 23.38
N ARG A 21 16.50 1.89 23.38
CA ARG A 21 15.32 1.84 24.24
C ARG A 21 14.07 1.62 23.39
N SER A 22 13.35 0.53 23.64
CA SER A 22 12.07 0.27 22.98
C SER A 22 10.97 1.19 23.51
N LEU A 23 10.18 1.72 22.59
CA LEU A 23 9.06 2.62 22.84
C LEU A 23 7.90 2.24 21.93
N ARG A 24 6.68 2.61 22.34
CA ARG A 24 5.47 2.45 21.53
C ARG A 24 4.62 3.70 21.65
N ALA A 25 4.18 4.23 20.51
CA ALA A 25 3.02 5.10 20.42
C ALA A 25 1.82 4.26 20.00
N SER A 26 0.72 4.35 20.73
CA SER A 26 -0.48 3.56 20.44
C SER A 26 -1.76 4.26 20.86
N SER A 27 -2.86 3.72 20.35
CA SER A 27 -4.22 4.14 20.66
C SER A 27 -4.74 3.70 22.03
N PHE A 28 -3.88 3.18 22.92
CA PHE A 28 -4.35 2.66 24.21
C PHE A 28 -5.05 3.72 25.06
N ASP A 29 -5.99 3.27 25.87
CA ASP A 29 -6.75 4.11 26.78
C ASP A 29 -5.85 4.65 27.90
N ARG A 30 -5.65 5.97 27.91
CA ARG A 30 -4.76 6.64 28.86
C ARG A 30 -5.28 6.62 30.30
N THR A 31 -6.54 6.26 30.52
CA THR A 31 -7.06 6.03 31.88
C THR A 31 -6.77 4.62 32.39
N GLY A 32 -6.26 3.73 31.53
CA GLY A 32 -6.08 2.30 31.83
C GLY A 32 -7.37 1.47 31.73
N ALA A 33 -8.42 2.02 31.10
CA ALA A 33 -9.61 1.26 30.74
C ALA A 33 -9.41 0.55 29.37
N ASN A 34 -10.49 0.31 28.62
CA ASN A 34 -10.46 -0.56 27.43
C ASN A 34 -10.97 0.16 26.17
N GLN A 35 -10.98 1.50 26.16
CA GLN A 35 -11.27 2.27 24.95
C GLN A 35 -9.98 2.49 24.15
N ASP A 36 -9.33 1.40 23.74
CA ASP A 36 -7.99 1.38 23.15
C ASP A 36 -7.92 1.80 21.68
N PHE A 37 -8.80 2.72 21.26
CA PHE A 37 -8.87 3.25 19.91
C PHE A 37 -8.95 4.77 19.91
N VAL A 38 -8.55 5.37 18.79
CA VAL A 38 -8.75 6.80 18.51
C VAL A 38 -9.91 6.98 17.54
N ARG A 39 -10.49 8.19 17.54
CA ARG A 39 -11.47 8.63 16.55
C ARG A 39 -10.85 9.76 15.74
N ILE A 40 -11.03 9.72 14.42
CA ILE A 40 -10.51 10.72 13.50
C ILE A 40 -11.67 11.19 12.62
N GLY A 41 -12.09 12.43 12.82
CA GLY A 41 -13.20 13.05 12.12
C GLY A 41 -12.89 13.38 10.65
N PRO A 42 -13.91 13.75 9.86
CA PRO A 42 -13.73 14.26 8.50
C PRO A 42 -12.78 15.47 8.47
N GLY A 43 -11.78 15.45 7.58
CA GLY A 43 -10.76 16.49 7.45
C GLY A 43 -9.75 16.58 8.60
N GLU A 44 -9.89 15.75 9.64
CA GLU A 44 -8.98 15.76 10.79
C GLU A 44 -7.65 15.11 10.42
N THR A 45 -6.56 15.68 10.95
CA THR A 45 -5.24 15.06 10.95
C THR A 45 -4.84 14.69 12.38
N PHE A 46 -4.61 13.40 12.60
CA PHE A 46 -4.22 12.86 13.90
C PHE A 46 -2.72 12.51 13.92
N THR A 47 -2.00 12.90 14.98
CA THR A 47 -0.59 12.52 15.17
C THR A 47 -0.49 11.14 15.79
N LEU A 48 -0.03 10.16 15.00
CA LEU A 48 0.16 8.78 15.44
C LEU A 48 1.37 8.64 16.38
N MET A 49 2.46 9.31 16.05
CA MET A 49 3.73 9.26 16.77
C MET A 49 4.50 10.56 16.56
N GLU A 50 5.16 11.02 17.62
CA GLU A 50 6.13 12.11 17.60
C GLU A 50 7.26 11.79 18.58
N HIS A 51 8.51 12.01 18.16
CA HIS A 51 9.68 11.75 18.96
C HIS A 51 10.83 12.68 18.60
N ASP A 52 11.48 13.24 19.62
CA ASP A 52 12.68 14.05 19.50
C ASP A 52 13.94 13.19 19.72
N GLY A 53 14.94 13.37 18.86
CA GLY A 53 16.21 12.65 18.91
C GLY A 53 16.28 11.45 17.95
N PRO A 54 17.43 10.74 17.93
CA PRO A 54 17.69 9.66 16.99
C PRO A 54 16.94 8.38 17.36
N GLY A 55 16.50 7.64 16.34
CA GLY A 55 15.79 6.40 16.53
C GLY A 55 15.47 5.67 15.23
N CYS A 56 14.62 4.65 15.34
CA CYS A 56 14.13 3.88 14.20
C CYS A 56 12.76 3.29 14.49
N ILE A 57 11.77 3.59 13.65
CA ILE A 57 10.49 2.86 13.65
C ILE A 57 10.77 1.46 13.12
N THR A 58 10.35 0.43 13.84
CA THR A 58 10.62 -0.97 13.50
C THR A 58 9.37 -1.74 13.14
N HIS A 59 8.20 -1.26 13.56
CA HIS A 59 6.93 -1.89 13.22
C HIS A 59 5.78 -0.88 13.30
N PHE A 60 4.90 -0.94 12.30
CA PHE A 60 3.64 -0.21 12.30
C PHE A 60 2.48 -1.20 12.13
N TYR A 61 1.57 -1.22 13.09
CA TYR A 61 0.34 -1.99 13.07
C TYR A 61 -0.87 -1.07 13.10
N CYS A 62 -1.91 -1.43 12.37
CA CYS A 62 -3.24 -0.88 12.59
C CYS A 62 -4.38 -1.84 12.25
N ALA A 63 -5.58 -1.53 12.75
CA ALA A 63 -6.80 -2.25 12.44
C ALA A 63 -8.01 -1.31 12.44
N LEU A 64 -8.98 -1.66 11.60
CA LEU A 64 -10.32 -1.05 11.55
C LEU A 64 -11.36 -2.14 11.78
N VAL A 65 -12.53 -1.78 12.28
CA VAL A 65 -13.65 -2.71 12.45
C VAL A 65 -14.70 -2.46 11.38
N LEU A 66 -14.89 -3.43 10.50
CA LEU A 66 -15.79 -3.33 9.33
C LEU A 66 -15.59 -1.98 8.59
N PRO A 67 -14.39 -1.72 8.03
CA PRO A 67 -14.02 -0.46 7.40
C PRO A 67 -14.93 -0.10 6.22
N ASP A 68 -15.15 1.17 5.92
CA ASP A 68 -15.60 1.50 4.56
C ASP A 68 -14.43 1.20 3.59
N VAL A 69 -14.65 0.63 2.40
CA VAL A 69 -13.52 0.40 1.46
C VAL A 69 -12.82 1.73 1.10
N ARG A 70 -13.56 2.84 1.19
CA ARG A 70 -13.06 4.20 0.97
C ARG A 70 -12.11 4.66 2.09
N ASP A 71 -12.22 4.11 3.32
CA ASP A 71 -11.31 4.43 4.43
C ASP A 71 -9.84 4.21 4.03
N TYR A 72 -9.58 3.14 3.27
CA TYR A 72 -8.25 2.77 2.81
C TYR A 72 -7.61 3.75 1.82
N ARG A 73 -8.43 4.54 1.11
CA ARG A 73 -7.98 5.54 0.13
C ARG A 73 -8.03 6.98 0.65
N ASN A 74 -8.95 7.24 1.56
CA ASN A 74 -9.17 8.57 2.12
C ASN A 74 -8.26 8.87 3.31
N ALA A 75 -7.80 7.85 4.04
CA ALA A 75 -6.84 8.03 5.12
C ALA A 75 -5.42 8.17 4.54
N ILE A 76 -4.79 9.33 4.67
CA ILE A 76 -3.45 9.60 4.15
C ILE A 76 -2.43 9.55 5.26
N LEU A 77 -1.53 8.57 5.17
CA LEU A 77 -0.37 8.44 6.03
C LEU A 77 0.72 9.41 5.57
N ARG A 78 1.26 10.18 6.52
CA ARG A 78 2.47 10.99 6.31
C ARG A 78 3.52 10.77 7.37
N CYS A 79 4.78 10.70 6.93
CA CYS A 79 5.94 10.67 7.83
C CYS A 79 6.92 11.78 7.49
N TYR A 80 7.38 12.48 8.52
CA TYR A 80 8.32 13.59 8.46
C TYR A 80 9.56 13.21 9.26
N TRP A 81 10.74 13.34 8.65
CA TRP A 81 12.00 12.99 9.27
C TRP A 81 12.81 14.25 9.56
N ASP A 82 13.50 14.25 10.69
CA ASP A 82 14.55 15.21 11.03
C ASP A 82 14.13 16.68 10.99
N GLY A 83 12.87 16.95 11.34
CA GLY A 83 12.30 18.30 11.34
C GLY A 83 11.94 18.83 9.95
N ALA A 84 11.94 17.98 8.91
CA ALA A 84 11.49 18.35 7.58
C ALA A 84 10.04 18.84 7.60
N ALA A 85 9.79 19.96 6.90
CA ALA A 85 8.44 20.51 6.74
C ALA A 85 7.58 19.64 5.80
N GLU A 86 8.21 19.03 4.81
CA GLU A 86 7.58 18.18 3.80
C GLU A 86 7.72 16.68 4.14
N PRO A 87 6.70 15.85 3.84
CA PRO A 87 6.72 14.43 4.19
C PRO A 87 7.53 13.58 3.21
N SER A 88 8.36 12.67 3.73
CA SER A 88 9.07 11.66 2.92
C SER A 88 8.21 10.44 2.62
N VAL A 89 7.17 10.20 3.42
CA VAL A 89 6.12 9.20 3.15
C VAL A 89 4.83 9.96 2.93
N GLN A 90 4.15 9.76 1.80
CA GLN A 90 2.84 10.33 1.54
C GLN A 90 2.01 9.36 0.68
N VAL A 91 1.13 8.61 1.32
CA VAL A 91 0.43 7.46 0.73
C VAL A 91 -0.95 7.28 1.37
N PRO A 92 -1.97 6.80 0.63
CA PRO A 92 -3.16 6.27 1.27
C PRO A 92 -2.80 5.08 2.16
N LEU A 93 -3.46 4.98 3.31
CA LEU A 93 -3.14 4.02 4.36
C LEU A 93 -3.26 2.58 3.86
N GLY A 94 -4.32 2.26 3.11
CA GLY A 94 -4.49 0.91 2.58
C GLY A 94 -3.40 0.53 1.59
N ASP A 95 -3.06 1.44 0.68
CA ASP A 95 -2.00 1.24 -0.32
C ASP A 95 -0.63 0.99 0.30
N PHE A 96 -0.30 1.70 1.39
CA PHE A 96 0.93 1.44 2.16
C PHE A 96 1.03 0.00 2.67
N PHE A 97 -0.11 -0.60 3.03
CA PHE A 97 -0.20 -1.98 3.51
C PHE A 97 -0.50 -3.00 2.39
N GLY A 98 -0.44 -2.59 1.12
CA GLY A 98 -0.71 -3.47 -0.01
C GLY A 98 -2.19 -3.78 -0.24
N ILE A 99 -3.12 -3.04 0.38
CA ILE A 99 -4.56 -3.16 0.11
C ILE A 99 -4.87 -2.45 -1.20
N ALA A 100 -4.94 -3.24 -2.27
CA ALA A 100 -5.18 -2.74 -3.60
C ALA A 100 -6.68 -2.49 -3.85
N HIS A 101 -7.02 -1.36 -4.48
CA HIS A 101 -8.39 -1.00 -4.84
C HIS A 101 -9.42 -1.12 -3.69
N GLY A 102 -9.00 -0.96 -2.44
CA GLY A 102 -9.86 -1.18 -1.26
C GLY A 102 -10.35 -2.63 -1.11
N ARG A 103 -9.77 -3.58 -1.86
CA ARG A 103 -10.03 -5.02 -1.78
C ARG A 103 -9.04 -5.64 -0.80
N VAL A 104 -9.53 -6.04 0.36
CA VAL A 104 -8.66 -6.66 1.36
C VAL A 104 -8.40 -8.11 0.96
N ARG A 105 -7.12 -8.49 0.96
CA ARG A 105 -6.66 -9.86 0.82
C ARG A 105 -5.70 -10.14 1.95
N GLU A 106 -5.89 -11.27 2.62
CA GLU A 106 -4.93 -11.76 3.58
C GLU A 106 -3.69 -12.21 2.84
N PHE A 107 -2.52 -11.77 3.29
CA PHE A 107 -1.25 -12.22 2.75
C PHE A 107 -0.13 -12.01 3.77
N ALA A 108 0.92 -12.82 3.66
CA ALA A 108 2.12 -12.68 4.45
C ALA A 108 3.32 -12.54 3.52
N SER A 109 3.96 -11.37 3.57
CA SER A 109 5.25 -11.12 2.94
C SER A 109 6.28 -10.73 3.99
N GLN A 110 7.53 -10.49 3.58
CA GLN A 110 8.61 -10.13 4.48
C GLN A 110 8.44 -8.73 5.11
N LEU A 111 7.85 -7.78 4.38
CA LEU A 111 7.75 -6.38 4.79
C LEU A 111 6.33 -5.93 5.14
N LEU A 112 5.31 -6.59 4.57
CA LEU A 112 3.90 -6.31 4.82
C LEU A 112 3.12 -7.60 5.10
N VAL A 113 2.21 -7.57 6.08
CA VAL A 113 1.33 -8.68 6.43
C VAL A 113 -0.08 -8.18 6.73
N VAL A 114 -1.07 -8.81 6.08
CA VAL A 114 -2.50 -8.62 6.37
C VAL A 114 -3.01 -9.89 7.03
N ASN A 115 -3.17 -9.83 8.35
CA ASN A 115 -3.62 -10.95 9.17
C ASN A 115 -5.16 -11.03 9.24
N PRO A 116 -5.72 -12.25 9.41
CA PRO A 116 -7.16 -12.43 9.57
C PRO A 116 -7.69 -11.74 10.82
N GLY A 117 -8.97 -11.42 10.79
CA GLY A 117 -9.73 -10.93 11.94
C GLY A 117 -11.22 -11.25 11.80
N MET A 118 -12.06 -10.67 12.66
CA MET A 118 -13.50 -10.92 12.59
C MET A 118 -14.13 -10.22 11.38
N GLY A 119 -14.83 -10.99 10.54
CA GLY A 119 -15.39 -10.47 9.29
C GLY A 119 -14.27 -9.88 8.44
N SER A 120 -14.36 -8.60 8.12
CA SER A 120 -13.34 -7.87 7.35
C SER A 120 -12.52 -6.89 8.18
N SER A 121 -12.40 -7.17 9.47
CA SER A 121 -11.62 -6.38 10.43
C SER A 121 -10.19 -6.92 10.53
N HIS A 122 -9.39 -6.73 9.49
CA HIS A 122 -8.05 -7.29 9.37
C HIS A 122 -7.00 -6.51 10.16
N GLY A 123 -5.93 -7.20 10.57
CA GLY A 123 -4.76 -6.59 11.19
C GLY A 123 -3.68 -6.30 10.14
N LEU A 124 -3.33 -5.03 9.94
CA LEU A 124 -2.34 -4.60 8.95
C LEU A 124 -1.00 -4.36 9.64
N ASN A 125 0.07 -4.96 9.14
CA ASN A 125 1.40 -4.90 9.75
C ASN A 125 2.45 -4.53 8.70
N ALA A 126 3.35 -3.62 9.05
CA ALA A 126 4.47 -3.20 8.24
C ALA A 126 5.76 -3.25 9.06
N TYR A 127 6.83 -3.77 8.45
CA TYR A 127 8.12 -4.05 9.08
C TYR A 127 9.30 -3.33 8.43
N PHE A 128 9.03 -2.29 7.62
CA PHE A 128 10.08 -1.42 7.09
C PHE A 128 10.80 -0.69 8.24
N PRO A 129 12.14 -0.79 8.36
CA PRO A 129 12.89 0.05 9.28
C PRO A 129 12.84 1.52 8.82
N MET A 130 12.40 2.44 9.65
CA MET A 130 12.33 3.87 9.31
C MET A 130 13.23 4.66 10.27
N PRO A 131 14.54 4.75 9.99
CA PRO A 131 15.48 5.48 10.84
C PRO A 131 15.25 6.99 10.75
N PHE A 132 15.54 7.70 11.84
CA PHE A 132 15.50 9.16 11.94
C PHE A 132 16.62 9.63 12.88
N GLY A 133 17.22 10.77 12.59
CA GLY A 133 18.42 11.30 13.26
C GLY A 133 18.15 12.36 14.34
N SER A 134 17.27 13.33 14.07
CA SER A 134 16.92 14.40 15.03
C SER A 134 15.46 14.36 15.49
N GLY A 135 14.60 13.62 14.78
CA GLY A 135 13.24 13.34 15.24
C GLY A 135 12.37 12.75 14.15
N ALA A 136 11.19 12.28 14.54
CA ALA A 136 10.17 11.74 13.63
C ALA A 136 8.78 12.21 14.03
N ARG A 137 7.96 12.48 13.01
CA ARG A 137 6.52 12.72 13.18
C ARG A 137 5.76 11.89 12.16
N MET A 138 4.74 11.18 12.63
CA MET A 138 3.86 10.35 11.80
C MET A 138 2.42 10.78 12.02
N THR A 139 1.69 11.07 10.94
CA THR A 139 0.32 11.59 11.00
C THR A 139 -0.61 10.83 10.06
N LEU A 140 -1.90 10.77 10.40
CA LEU A 140 -2.95 10.24 9.55
C LEU A 140 -4.04 11.30 9.33
N GLU A 141 -4.24 11.71 8.07
CA GLU A 141 -5.31 12.63 7.66
C GLU A 141 -6.51 11.85 7.13
N ASN A 142 -7.71 12.13 7.61
CA ASN A 142 -8.93 11.59 7.02
C ASN A 142 -9.51 12.58 5.99
N ARG A 143 -9.34 12.30 4.70
CA ARG A 143 -9.95 13.09 3.61
C ARG A 143 -11.41 12.73 3.30
N GLY A 144 -11.97 11.76 4.01
CA GLY A 144 -13.34 11.30 3.83
C GLY A 144 -14.37 12.28 4.41
N SER A 145 -15.62 12.09 4.04
CA SER A 145 -16.76 12.84 4.56
C SER A 145 -17.38 12.24 5.83
N THR A 146 -16.91 11.06 6.25
CA THR A 146 -17.35 10.34 7.45
C THR A 146 -16.20 10.14 8.43
N PRO A 147 -16.47 9.89 9.73
CA PRO A 147 -15.44 9.46 10.66
C PRO A 147 -14.69 8.23 10.13
N PHE A 148 -13.37 8.25 10.24
CA PHE A 148 -12.51 7.14 9.84
C PHE A 148 -12.56 6.01 10.90
N GLY A 149 -12.38 4.76 10.45
CA GLY A 149 -12.46 3.58 11.32
C GLY A 149 -13.72 2.75 11.08
N GLY A 150 -14.25 2.77 9.87
CA GLY A 150 -15.39 1.98 9.46
C GLY A 150 -16.67 2.27 10.21
N LEU A 151 -17.46 1.22 10.31
CA LEU A 151 -18.77 1.22 10.95
C LEU A 151 -18.75 1.53 12.45
N SER A 152 -17.60 1.47 13.11
CA SER A 152 -17.41 1.85 14.52
C SER A 152 -16.81 3.25 14.71
N GLY A 153 -16.24 3.83 13.65
CA GLY A 153 -15.45 5.06 13.70
C GLY A 153 -14.27 4.95 14.67
N ALA A 154 -13.68 3.77 14.79
CA ALA A 154 -12.61 3.45 15.73
C ALA A 154 -11.37 2.94 14.98
N PHE A 155 -10.21 3.48 15.36
CA PHE A 155 -8.92 3.13 14.78
C PHE A 155 -7.95 2.67 15.87
N TRP A 156 -7.46 1.43 15.73
CA TRP A 156 -6.44 0.86 16.60
C TRP A 156 -5.08 0.94 15.90
N TYR A 157 -4.03 1.34 16.62
CA TYR A 157 -2.68 1.36 16.05
C TYR A 157 -1.58 1.16 17.07
N HIS A 158 -0.45 0.62 16.60
CA HIS A 158 0.83 0.60 17.30
C HIS A 158 1.94 1.09 16.35
N VAL A 159 2.70 2.10 16.77
CA VAL A 159 3.99 2.46 16.18
C VAL A 159 5.06 2.05 17.18
N ASP A 160 5.73 0.94 16.89
CA ASP A 160 6.86 0.43 17.67
C ASP A 160 8.16 1.01 17.12
N TYR A 161 8.98 1.55 18.02
CA TYR A 161 10.22 2.18 17.63
C TYR A 161 11.29 2.08 18.72
N GLU A 162 12.52 2.28 18.29
CA GLU A 162 13.68 2.37 19.17
C GLU A 162 14.15 3.82 19.26
N ALA A 163 14.43 4.28 20.47
CA ALA A 163 15.20 5.50 20.70
C ALA A 163 16.68 5.16 20.94
N TYR A 164 17.55 5.98 20.38
CA TYR A 164 19.00 5.88 20.49
C TYR A 164 19.56 7.05 21.30
N THR A 165 20.70 6.80 21.96
CA THR A 165 21.44 7.85 22.69
C THR A 165 22.55 8.45 21.85
N GLU A 166 23.03 7.70 20.86
CA GLU A 166 24.08 8.13 19.94
C GLU A 166 23.44 8.63 18.64
N PRO A 167 24.07 9.61 17.95
CA PRO A 167 23.66 10.00 16.61
C PRO A 167 23.73 8.82 15.64
N LEU A 168 22.84 8.82 14.64
CA LEU A 168 22.94 7.87 13.54
C LEU A 168 24.29 8.05 12.80
N PRO A 169 24.87 6.94 12.29
CA PRO A 169 25.97 7.03 11.32
C PRO A 169 25.59 7.91 10.12
N GLY A 170 26.58 8.61 9.54
CA GLY A 170 26.35 9.59 8.49
C GLY A 170 25.86 9.03 7.16
N ASP A 171 25.92 7.71 6.96
CA ASP A 171 25.49 6.98 5.77
C ASP A 171 24.09 6.36 5.89
N ILE A 172 23.37 6.64 6.98
CA ILE A 172 21.98 6.16 7.14
C ILE A 172 21.02 7.03 6.35
N GLN A 173 20.36 6.43 5.37
CA GLN A 173 19.35 7.05 4.53
C GLN A 173 17.95 7.01 5.18
N ARG A 174 17.03 7.87 4.74
CA ARG A 174 15.65 7.92 5.27
C ARG A 174 14.67 7.15 4.40
N PHE A 175 13.69 6.53 5.05
CA PHE A 175 12.64 5.78 4.39
C PHE A 175 11.66 6.72 3.68
N HIS A 176 11.27 6.35 2.47
CA HIS A 176 10.31 7.07 1.66
C HIS A 176 9.29 6.09 1.10
N ALA A 177 8.06 6.57 0.91
CA ALA A 177 7.05 5.85 0.16
C ALA A 177 6.09 6.84 -0.50
N ALA A 178 5.74 6.59 -1.75
CA ALA A 178 4.92 7.49 -2.54
C ALA A 178 3.90 6.71 -3.37
N TYR A 179 2.68 7.24 -3.38
CA TYR A 179 1.58 6.73 -4.16
C TYR A 179 1.51 7.46 -5.50
N ARG A 180 1.28 6.71 -6.58
CA ARG A 180 1.03 7.24 -7.92
C ARG A 180 -0.14 6.49 -8.56
N GLN A 181 -0.79 7.13 -9.51
CA GLN A 181 -1.83 6.52 -10.32
C GLN A 181 -1.93 7.18 -11.69
N GLU A 182 -2.43 6.42 -12.65
CA GLU A 182 -2.83 6.86 -13.98
C GLU A 182 -4.07 6.06 -14.39
N ARG A 183 -5.22 6.73 -14.49
CA ARG A 183 -6.54 6.07 -14.48
C ARG A 183 -7.52 6.78 -15.42
N PRO A 184 -7.74 6.27 -16.65
CA PRO A 184 -6.96 5.22 -17.29
C PRO A 184 -5.59 5.74 -17.76
N THR A 185 -4.69 4.83 -18.08
CA THR A 185 -3.52 5.09 -18.93
C THR A 185 -3.95 5.52 -20.32
N VAL A 186 -3.11 6.29 -21.00
CA VAL A 186 -3.37 6.75 -22.38
C VAL A 186 -2.68 5.78 -23.36
N PRO A 187 -3.43 5.01 -24.17
CA PRO A 187 -2.83 4.04 -25.07
C PRO A 187 -2.08 4.73 -26.22
N VAL A 188 -0.97 4.13 -26.63
CA VAL A 188 -0.15 4.54 -27.77
C VAL A 188 -0.40 3.61 -28.95
N GLY A 189 -0.40 4.17 -30.16
CA GLY A 189 -0.60 3.43 -31.41
C GLY A 189 -2.06 3.31 -31.86
N ASP A 190 -2.26 2.63 -33.00
CA ASP A 190 -3.56 2.55 -33.69
C ASP A 190 -4.42 1.35 -33.24
N GLN A 191 -3.85 0.41 -32.48
CA GLN A 191 -4.49 -0.82 -32.02
C GLN A 191 -4.43 -0.92 -30.49
N PRO A 192 -5.32 -0.23 -29.77
CA PRO A 192 -5.29 -0.28 -28.32
C PRO A 192 -5.79 -1.64 -27.80
N ASN A 193 -5.28 -2.03 -26.63
CA ASN A 193 -5.75 -3.17 -25.84
C ASN A 193 -5.59 -4.54 -26.52
N VAL A 194 -4.49 -4.74 -27.23
CA VAL A 194 -4.15 -6.01 -27.87
C VAL A 194 -2.96 -6.64 -27.16
N GLN A 195 -3.05 -7.93 -26.82
CA GLN A 195 -1.98 -8.64 -26.14
C GLN A 195 -0.68 -8.60 -26.98
N PHE A 196 -0.77 -9.04 -28.24
CA PHE A 196 0.38 -9.05 -29.15
C PHE A 196 0.37 -7.79 -29.98
N ASN A 197 1.21 -6.84 -29.58
CA ASN A 197 1.53 -5.62 -30.30
C ASN A 197 2.99 -5.70 -30.78
N ASP A 198 3.31 -5.07 -31.91
CA ASP A 198 4.66 -5.06 -32.49
C ASP A 198 5.26 -3.63 -32.57
N GLU A 199 4.54 -2.62 -32.07
CA GLU A 199 5.01 -1.23 -32.07
C GLU A 199 6.20 -1.05 -31.11
N PRO A 200 7.35 -0.55 -31.58
CA PRO A 200 8.54 -0.43 -30.75
C PRO A 200 8.43 0.72 -29.76
N ASN A 201 8.85 0.48 -28.51
CA ASN A 201 9.06 1.52 -27.51
C ASN A 201 10.56 1.69 -27.22
N THR A 202 11.14 2.77 -27.73
CA THR A 202 12.60 3.00 -27.71
C THR A 202 13.03 4.16 -26.82
N ASP A 203 12.15 4.64 -25.94
CA ASP A 203 12.47 5.73 -25.01
C ASP A 203 11.76 5.63 -23.65
N GLY A 204 10.69 4.84 -23.55
CA GLY A 204 9.90 4.73 -22.33
C GLY A 204 9.16 6.01 -21.93
N ALA A 205 8.97 6.96 -22.87
CA ALA A 205 8.43 8.28 -22.59
C ALA A 205 7.00 8.22 -22.04
N GLU A 206 6.18 7.34 -22.62
CA GLU A 206 4.75 7.15 -22.31
C GLU A 206 4.49 6.00 -21.31
N ASN A 207 5.55 5.44 -20.73
CA ASN A 207 5.42 4.39 -19.72
C ASN A 207 4.76 4.94 -18.45
N TYR A 208 4.03 4.08 -17.76
CA TYR A 208 3.57 4.40 -16.41
C TYR A 208 4.78 4.58 -15.49
N VAL A 209 4.88 5.75 -14.85
CA VAL A 209 5.95 6.07 -13.92
C VAL A 209 5.54 5.66 -12.50
N ALA A 210 6.18 4.67 -11.91
CA ALA A 210 5.93 4.29 -10.51
C ALA A 210 6.79 5.09 -9.52
N LEU A 211 7.99 5.53 -9.93
CA LEU A 211 8.88 6.38 -9.14
C LEU A 211 9.71 7.27 -10.07
N ASP A 212 9.85 8.54 -9.70
CA ASP A 212 10.77 9.50 -10.33
C ASP A 212 11.35 10.39 -9.24
N THR A 213 12.62 10.18 -8.89
CA THR A 213 13.27 10.87 -7.78
C THR A 213 14.71 11.23 -8.10
N THR A 214 15.20 12.27 -7.44
CA THR A 214 16.60 12.71 -7.47
C THR A 214 17.23 12.58 -6.08
N GLY A 215 18.52 12.26 -6.04
CA GLY A 215 19.28 12.01 -4.82
C GLY A 215 20.10 10.73 -4.92
N ALA A 216 20.70 10.30 -3.81
CA ALA A 216 21.39 9.03 -3.72
C ALA A 216 20.60 8.08 -2.82
N GLY A 217 20.33 6.88 -3.29
CA GLY A 217 19.34 6.02 -2.67
C GLY A 217 19.35 4.59 -3.16
N ARG A 218 18.32 3.87 -2.71
CA ARG A 218 17.99 2.55 -3.21
C ARG A 218 16.49 2.28 -3.10
N MET A 219 15.90 1.78 -4.17
CA MET A 219 14.52 1.28 -4.15
C MET A 219 14.51 -0.13 -3.54
N VAL A 220 13.55 -0.36 -2.64
CA VAL A 220 13.44 -1.61 -1.85
C VAL A 220 12.10 -2.30 -2.02
N GLY A 221 11.12 -1.65 -2.66
CA GLY A 221 9.83 -2.25 -2.89
C GLY A 221 8.99 -1.56 -3.93
N LEU A 222 8.16 -2.34 -4.60
CA LEU A 222 7.07 -1.87 -5.43
C LEU A 222 5.81 -2.68 -5.14
N HIS A 223 4.69 -1.99 -4.93
CA HIS A 223 3.35 -2.56 -5.01
C HIS A 223 2.66 -1.94 -6.22
N LEU A 224 2.26 -2.77 -7.18
CA LEU A 224 1.57 -2.35 -8.40
C LEU A 224 0.14 -2.90 -8.41
N GLN A 225 -0.77 -2.11 -8.92
CA GLN A 225 -2.20 -2.38 -8.97
C GLN A 225 -2.70 -2.06 -10.37
N VAL A 226 -3.46 -2.99 -10.94
CA VAL A 226 -4.05 -2.86 -12.27
C VAL A 226 -5.52 -3.19 -12.18
N ASP A 227 -6.39 -2.29 -12.63
CA ASP A 227 -7.80 -2.59 -12.89
C ASP A 227 -7.99 -2.64 -14.42
N ASN A 228 -7.95 -3.86 -14.97
CA ASN A 228 -8.02 -4.12 -16.39
C ASN A 228 -9.47 -4.07 -16.89
N THR A 229 -9.87 -2.92 -17.41
CA THR A 229 -11.17 -2.69 -18.06
C THR A 229 -11.19 -2.96 -19.55
N ALA A 230 -10.06 -3.32 -20.15
CA ALA A 230 -9.95 -3.53 -21.58
C ALA A 230 -10.67 -4.80 -22.06
N GLY A 231 -10.97 -5.73 -21.14
CA GLY A 231 -11.65 -6.99 -21.41
C GLY A 231 -10.79 -8.20 -21.03
N PRO A 232 -11.23 -9.42 -21.39
CA PRO A 232 -10.58 -10.67 -20.99
C PRO A 232 -9.33 -10.96 -21.85
N VAL A 233 -8.37 -10.05 -21.80
CA VAL A 233 -7.11 -10.08 -22.54
C VAL A 233 -5.95 -9.83 -21.58
N TRP A 234 -4.83 -10.50 -21.80
CA TRP A 234 -3.64 -10.32 -20.98
C TRP A 234 -3.06 -8.91 -21.19
N TYR A 235 -3.00 -8.13 -20.10
CA TYR A 235 -2.52 -6.75 -20.09
C TYR A 235 -1.01 -6.63 -19.83
N GLY A 236 -0.39 -7.69 -19.32
CA GLY A 236 0.92 -7.62 -18.68
C GLY A 236 2.11 -7.88 -19.60
N GLU A 237 1.99 -7.72 -20.92
CA GLU A 237 3.14 -7.82 -21.85
C GLU A 237 4.09 -6.60 -21.76
N GLY A 238 3.79 -5.63 -20.89
CA GLY A 238 4.56 -4.40 -20.77
C GLY A 238 5.86 -4.58 -19.97
N ASP A 239 6.97 -4.12 -20.53
CA ASP A 239 8.30 -4.24 -19.93
C ASP A 239 8.55 -3.16 -18.85
N ASP A 240 9.25 -3.50 -17.76
CA ASP A 240 9.86 -2.46 -16.93
C ASP A 240 11.06 -1.84 -17.63
N MET A 241 11.14 -0.52 -17.57
CA MET A 241 12.30 0.26 -18.01
C MET A 241 12.72 1.15 -16.85
N VAL A 242 13.87 0.86 -16.27
CA VAL A 242 14.36 1.55 -15.08
C VAL A 242 15.63 2.31 -15.41
N PHE A 243 15.50 3.63 -15.49
CA PHE A 243 16.59 4.54 -15.85
C PHE A 243 17.31 4.99 -14.58
N VAL A 244 18.50 4.44 -14.35
CA VAL A 244 19.35 4.77 -13.20
C VAL A 244 20.27 5.91 -13.58
N ASP A 245 20.42 6.91 -12.71
CA ASP A 245 21.40 7.99 -12.83
C ASP A 245 21.40 8.73 -14.19
N GLY A 246 20.21 8.84 -14.81
CA GLY A 246 20.00 9.57 -16.06
C GLY A 246 20.36 8.77 -17.33
N GLU A 247 20.41 7.44 -17.25
CA GLU A 247 20.54 6.57 -18.41
C GLU A 247 19.56 6.92 -19.53
N SER A 248 20.01 6.73 -20.78
CA SER A 248 19.17 6.76 -21.97
C SER A 248 18.73 5.35 -22.35
N TRP A 249 17.77 5.23 -23.26
CA TRP A 249 17.42 3.92 -23.82
C TRP A 249 18.59 3.30 -24.61
N PRO A 250 18.77 1.96 -24.55
CA PRO A 250 18.10 1.06 -23.61
C PRO A 250 18.70 1.19 -22.20
N PRO A 251 17.88 1.29 -21.14
CA PRO A 251 18.38 1.31 -19.76
C PRO A 251 19.09 0.00 -19.40
N SER A 252 19.95 0.04 -18.39
CA SER A 252 20.66 -1.15 -17.90
C SER A 252 19.73 -2.17 -17.24
N ILE A 253 18.55 -1.75 -16.82
CA ILE A 253 17.48 -2.59 -16.27
C ILE A 253 16.27 -2.45 -17.20
N HIS A 254 16.08 -3.49 -18.02
CA HIS A 254 14.97 -3.63 -18.96
C HIS A 254 14.35 -5.01 -18.79
N GLY A 255 13.04 -5.06 -18.63
CA GLY A 255 12.25 -6.26 -18.44
C GLY A 255 11.85 -6.97 -19.73
N THR A 256 10.92 -7.92 -19.56
CA THR A 256 10.35 -8.74 -20.64
C THR A 256 8.83 -8.96 -20.49
N GLY A 257 8.21 -8.28 -19.53
CA GLY A 257 6.81 -8.46 -19.18
C GLY A 257 6.55 -8.05 -17.73
N SER A 258 5.33 -7.64 -17.47
CA SER A 258 4.92 -7.14 -16.16
C SER A 258 4.88 -8.27 -15.15
N GLU A 259 4.58 -9.51 -15.54
CA GLU A 259 4.52 -10.60 -14.58
C GLU A 259 5.89 -10.99 -14.04
N GLU A 260 6.93 -10.91 -14.87
CA GLU A 260 8.29 -11.30 -14.52
C GLU A 260 8.87 -10.36 -13.47
N ILE A 261 8.50 -9.07 -13.50
CA ILE A 261 8.86 -8.09 -12.47
C ILE A 261 8.52 -8.64 -11.09
N PHE A 262 7.36 -9.30 -10.95
CA PHE A 262 6.82 -9.80 -9.69
C PHE A 262 6.99 -11.32 -9.50
N GLY A 263 7.93 -11.92 -10.23
CA GLY A 263 8.28 -13.34 -10.10
C GLY A 263 7.19 -14.31 -10.57
N GLY A 264 6.25 -13.83 -11.38
CA GLY A 264 5.29 -14.66 -12.10
C GLY A 264 5.92 -15.29 -13.35
N GLY A 265 5.06 -15.90 -14.16
CA GLY A 265 5.42 -16.32 -15.51
C GLY A 265 4.17 -16.75 -16.28
N ALA A 266 4.17 -16.48 -17.59
CA ALA A 266 3.12 -16.89 -18.52
C ALA A 266 1.71 -16.48 -18.06
N SER A 267 1.52 -15.19 -17.82
CA SER A 267 0.21 -14.60 -17.52
C SER A 267 -0.52 -15.25 -16.32
N PRO A 268 -0.10 -14.99 -15.06
CA PRO A 268 -0.63 -15.63 -13.86
C PRO A 268 -2.16 -15.49 -13.71
N LYS A 269 -2.85 -16.60 -13.41
CA LYS A 269 -4.33 -16.67 -13.29
C LYS A 269 -4.85 -16.81 -11.86
N HIS A 270 -3.94 -17.00 -10.90
CA HIS A 270 -4.29 -17.32 -9.53
C HIS A 270 -3.47 -16.50 -8.56
N ALA A 271 -4.09 -16.18 -7.42
CA ALA A 271 -3.41 -15.42 -6.39
C ALA A 271 -2.28 -16.24 -5.75
N TYR A 272 -1.17 -15.58 -5.47
CA TYR A 272 -0.02 -16.12 -4.75
C TYR A 272 0.62 -15.03 -3.89
N ALA A 273 1.04 -15.38 -2.69
CA ALA A 273 1.80 -14.49 -1.82
C ALA A 273 3.01 -15.24 -1.25
N GLY A 274 4.20 -14.72 -1.53
CA GLY A 274 5.46 -15.23 -1.00
C GLY A 274 6.19 -14.16 -0.19
N PRO A 275 7.34 -14.49 0.41
CA PRO A 275 8.08 -13.54 1.24
C PRO A 275 8.52 -12.27 0.50
N TYR A 276 8.92 -12.38 -0.77
CA TYR A 276 9.51 -11.27 -1.53
C TYR A 276 8.67 -10.84 -2.73
N THR A 277 7.84 -11.72 -3.27
CA THR A 277 7.02 -11.44 -4.45
C THR A 277 5.64 -12.04 -4.31
N GLY A 278 4.66 -11.50 -5.03
CA GLY A 278 3.33 -12.07 -5.08
C GLY A 278 2.38 -11.37 -6.04
N PHE A 279 1.35 -12.11 -6.44
CA PHE A 279 0.11 -11.65 -7.06
C PHE A 279 -0.99 -11.88 -6.03
N HIS A 280 -1.05 -11.08 -4.96
CA HIS A 280 -1.95 -11.36 -3.83
C HIS A 280 -3.42 -11.04 -4.13
N LEU A 281 -3.71 -10.33 -5.21
CA LEU A 281 -5.06 -10.11 -5.72
C LEU A 281 -5.10 -10.50 -7.20
N VAL A 282 -5.99 -11.43 -7.56
CA VAL A 282 -6.39 -11.74 -8.94
C VAL A 282 -7.91 -11.97 -8.91
N GLU A 283 -8.70 -11.05 -9.46
CA GLU A 283 -10.18 -11.17 -9.45
C GLU A 283 -10.71 -12.11 -10.55
N SER A 284 -10.06 -12.17 -11.72
CA SER A 284 -10.49 -13.01 -12.84
C SER A 284 -9.32 -13.81 -13.44
N PRO A 285 -9.48 -15.13 -13.68
CA PRO A 285 -8.51 -15.92 -14.42
C PRO A 285 -8.53 -15.65 -15.94
N ARG A 286 -9.44 -14.77 -16.42
CA ARG A 286 -9.48 -14.31 -17.82
C ARG A 286 -8.78 -12.96 -18.01
N TYR A 287 -8.13 -12.44 -16.97
CA TYR A 287 -7.33 -11.21 -16.97
C TYR A 287 -8.12 -9.88 -16.95
N ASP A 288 -9.45 -9.89 -17.00
CA ASP A 288 -10.30 -8.73 -16.72
C ASP A 288 -10.38 -8.42 -15.22
N GLY A 289 -10.63 -7.16 -14.86
CA GLY A 289 -10.80 -6.74 -13.47
C GLY A 289 -9.49 -6.52 -12.73
N ARG A 290 -9.50 -6.63 -11.40
CA ARG A 290 -8.39 -6.16 -10.56
C ARG A 290 -7.34 -7.21 -10.32
N VAL A 291 -6.10 -6.74 -10.41
CA VAL A 291 -4.90 -7.49 -10.06
C VAL A 291 -4.02 -6.59 -9.21
N ALA A 292 -3.39 -7.17 -8.20
CA ALA A 292 -2.35 -6.49 -7.46
C ALA A 292 -1.20 -7.42 -7.17
N MET A 293 -0.02 -6.84 -7.21
CA MET A 293 1.23 -7.55 -7.17
C MET A 293 2.28 -6.72 -6.43
N TYR A 294 3.24 -7.40 -5.81
CA TYR A 294 4.34 -6.74 -5.10
C TYR A 294 5.65 -7.44 -5.33
N ARG A 295 6.73 -6.67 -5.25
CA ARG A 295 8.11 -7.15 -5.16
C ARG A 295 8.85 -6.34 -4.12
N TRP A 296 9.56 -7.04 -3.24
CA TRP A 296 10.48 -6.47 -2.27
C TRP A 296 11.91 -6.72 -2.73
N TYR A 297 12.58 -5.66 -3.20
CA TYR A 297 13.98 -5.65 -3.59
C TYR A 297 14.91 -5.66 -2.36
N VAL A 298 14.75 -6.65 -1.47
CA VAL A 298 15.49 -6.75 -0.20
C VAL A 298 16.90 -7.27 -0.42
N HIS A 299 17.04 -8.29 -1.26
CA HIS A 299 18.32 -8.93 -1.58
C HIS A 299 19.01 -8.29 -2.79
N ASP A 300 18.24 -7.56 -3.59
CA ASP A 300 18.58 -6.98 -4.88
C ASP A 300 18.06 -5.53 -5.02
N PRO A 301 18.29 -4.63 -4.04
CA PRO A 301 17.82 -3.25 -4.12
C PRO A 301 18.36 -2.53 -5.35
N ILE A 302 17.52 -1.71 -5.99
CA ILE A 302 17.93 -0.90 -7.15
C ILE A 302 18.63 0.35 -6.64
N HIS A 303 19.95 0.39 -6.74
CA HIS A 303 20.78 1.49 -6.28
C HIS A 303 20.84 2.64 -7.30
N PHE A 304 20.92 3.87 -6.80
CA PHE A 304 21.12 5.07 -7.61
C PHE A 304 21.92 6.11 -6.85
N SER A 305 22.73 6.90 -7.56
CA SER A 305 23.63 7.90 -6.99
C SER A 305 23.17 9.33 -7.22
N SER A 306 22.37 9.57 -8.26
CA SER A 306 21.85 10.90 -8.62
C SER A 306 20.35 10.91 -8.91
N SER A 307 19.80 9.84 -9.49
CA SER A 307 18.37 9.78 -9.81
C SER A 307 17.88 8.36 -10.11
N LEU A 308 16.59 8.12 -9.92
CA LEU A 308 15.93 6.89 -10.33
C LEU A 308 14.58 7.24 -10.98
N ARG A 309 14.40 6.80 -12.22
CA ARG A 309 13.09 6.77 -12.89
C ARG A 309 12.71 5.33 -13.16
N TRP A 310 11.81 4.79 -12.33
CA TRP A 310 11.27 3.43 -12.47
C TRP A 310 9.94 3.51 -13.23
N THR A 311 9.88 2.84 -14.38
CA THR A 311 8.71 2.84 -15.25
C THR A 311 8.35 1.44 -15.71
N VAL A 312 7.11 1.26 -16.13
CA VAL A 312 6.63 0.03 -16.76
C VAL A 312 5.66 0.38 -17.86
N GLU A 313 5.70 -0.34 -18.97
CA GLU A 313 4.70 -0.18 -20.01
C GLU A 313 3.32 -0.68 -19.54
N HIS A 314 2.25 -0.04 -20.00
CA HIS A 314 0.89 -0.53 -19.81
C HIS A 314 0.47 -1.37 -21.02
N GLY A 315 0.99 -2.61 -21.06
CA GLY A 315 0.99 -3.49 -22.23
C GLY A 315 2.09 -3.12 -23.24
N HIS A 316 2.48 -4.06 -24.10
CA HIS A 316 3.63 -3.85 -25.00
C HIS A 316 3.45 -2.60 -25.87
N GLY A 317 4.44 -1.71 -25.86
CA GLY A 317 4.38 -0.44 -26.57
C GLY A 317 3.35 0.53 -26.00
N ASN A 318 2.97 0.40 -24.72
CA ASN A 318 1.97 1.24 -24.05
C ASN A 318 0.58 1.20 -24.70
N ASN A 319 0.16 0.05 -25.23
CA ASN A 319 -1.07 -0.03 -26.03
C ASN A 319 -2.38 -0.15 -25.19
N PHE A 320 -2.32 -0.37 -23.87
CA PHE A 320 -3.53 -0.56 -23.06
C PHE A 320 -4.07 0.74 -22.45
N ALA A 321 -5.39 0.85 -22.39
CA ALA A 321 -6.13 1.87 -21.65
C ALA A 321 -6.73 1.24 -20.39
N VAL A 322 -5.93 1.15 -19.31
CA VAL A 322 -6.30 0.48 -18.06
C VAL A 322 -5.91 1.35 -16.87
N ASP A 323 -6.45 1.05 -15.68
CA ASP A 323 -6.12 1.84 -14.50
C ASP A 323 -4.87 1.28 -13.84
N TYR A 324 -3.80 2.07 -13.75
CA TYR A 324 -2.59 1.75 -12.99
C TYR A 324 -2.54 2.58 -11.70
N ALA A 325 -2.10 1.94 -10.62
CA ALA A 325 -1.71 2.62 -9.40
C ALA A 325 -0.57 1.88 -8.71
N SER A 326 0.27 2.59 -7.97
CA SER A 326 1.41 1.96 -7.29
C SER A 326 1.81 2.66 -6.01
N VAL A 327 2.51 1.92 -5.16
CA VAL A 327 3.35 2.49 -4.09
C VAL A 327 4.78 2.04 -4.31
N ALA A 328 5.68 2.99 -4.50
CA ALA A 328 7.11 2.75 -4.47
C ALA A 328 7.64 2.95 -3.04
N TYR A 329 8.56 2.10 -2.61
CA TYR A 329 9.21 2.14 -1.29
C TYR A 329 10.73 2.21 -1.48
N TRP A 330 11.39 3.18 -0.87
CA TRP A 330 12.84 3.38 -1.07
C TRP A 330 13.51 4.06 0.13
N TYR A 331 14.83 4.06 0.13
CA TYR A 331 15.64 4.86 1.05
C TYR A 331 16.48 5.85 0.25
N GLN A 332 16.57 7.10 0.68
CA GLN A 332 17.48 8.06 0.06
C GLN A 332 17.91 9.18 1.00
N GLU A 333 18.97 9.88 0.57
CA GLU A 333 19.40 11.20 1.00
C GLU A 333 19.91 11.99 -0.23
N PRO A 334 19.66 13.31 -0.35
CA PRO A 334 18.78 14.12 0.50
C PRO A 334 17.31 13.66 0.44
N LEU A 335 16.48 14.15 1.36
CA LEU A 335 15.03 13.88 1.35
C LEU A 335 14.40 14.26 0.01
N ALA A 336 13.55 13.38 -0.53
CA ALA A 336 12.84 13.63 -1.78
C ALA A 336 11.82 14.76 -1.63
N THR A 337 11.52 15.44 -2.74
CA THR A 337 10.30 16.25 -2.81
C THR A 337 9.09 15.31 -2.77
N PRO A 338 8.04 15.57 -1.97
CA PRO A 338 6.87 14.71 -1.93
C PRO A 338 6.20 14.63 -3.30
N HIS A 339 5.79 13.42 -3.69
CA HIS A 339 4.94 13.27 -4.86
C HIS A 339 3.53 13.79 -4.54
N PRO A 340 2.93 14.60 -5.43
CA PRO A 340 1.58 15.09 -5.24
C PRO A 340 0.59 13.92 -5.24
N LEU A 341 -0.39 13.97 -4.33
CA LEU A 341 -1.51 13.04 -4.34
C LEU A 341 -2.64 13.61 -5.19
N PRO A 342 -3.40 12.77 -5.92
CA PRO A 342 -4.66 13.18 -6.49
C PRO A 342 -5.64 13.68 -5.42
N GLU A 343 -6.64 14.45 -5.86
CA GLU A 343 -7.80 14.79 -5.04
C GLU A 343 -8.49 13.54 -4.50
N ALA A 344 -9.10 13.63 -3.32
CA ALA A 344 -9.66 12.46 -2.61
C ALA A 344 -10.66 11.65 -3.45
N ALA A 345 -11.51 12.32 -4.24
CA ALA A 345 -12.44 11.62 -5.13
C ALA A 345 -11.73 10.82 -6.24
N ALA A 346 -10.59 11.31 -6.73
CA ALA A 346 -9.84 10.68 -7.80
C ALA A 346 -9.00 9.48 -7.32
N THR A 347 -8.70 9.36 -6.02
CA THR A 347 -7.98 8.21 -5.45
C THR A 347 -8.87 6.99 -5.25
N LEU A 348 -10.20 7.15 -5.26
CA LEU A 348 -11.13 6.05 -5.05
C LEU A 348 -11.12 5.07 -6.24
N PRO A 349 -11.07 3.75 -6.01
CA PRO A 349 -11.22 2.76 -7.08
C PRO A 349 -12.60 2.86 -7.73
N ARG A 350 -12.80 2.19 -8.88
CA ARG A 350 -14.17 1.96 -9.39
C ARG A 350 -14.98 1.21 -8.32
N LEU A 351 -16.21 1.62 -8.04
CA LEU A 351 -17.02 1.08 -6.95
C LEU A 351 -18.46 0.79 -7.41
N ASP A 352 -18.60 0.30 -8.64
CA ASP A 352 -19.91 0.02 -9.24
C ASP A 352 -20.71 -1.00 -8.40
N GLY A 353 -21.89 -0.59 -7.94
CA GLY A 353 -22.75 -1.40 -7.06
C GLY A 353 -22.28 -1.49 -5.60
N TYR A 354 -21.17 -0.86 -5.23
CA TYR A 354 -20.67 -0.89 -3.85
C TYR A 354 -21.61 -0.17 -2.88
N ASP A 355 -22.07 1.03 -3.22
CA ASP A 355 -22.87 1.84 -2.30
C ASP A 355 -24.17 1.12 -1.91
N GLU A 356 -24.84 0.46 -2.86
CA GLU A 356 -26.03 -0.36 -2.58
C GLU A 356 -25.70 -1.52 -1.61
N ALA A 357 -24.62 -2.25 -1.88
CA ALA A 357 -24.21 -3.38 -1.05
C ALA A 357 -23.73 -2.93 0.35
N TRP A 358 -23.07 -1.77 0.43
CA TRP A 358 -22.64 -1.16 1.69
C TRP A 358 -23.82 -0.71 2.53
N ASP A 359 -24.79 -0.05 1.92
CA ASP A 359 -26.01 0.40 2.60
C ASP A 359 -26.83 -0.78 3.13
N ALA A 360 -26.97 -1.84 2.33
CA ALA A 360 -27.58 -3.09 2.77
C ALA A 360 -26.84 -3.70 3.97
N LEU A 361 -25.50 -3.76 3.94
CA LEU A 361 -24.69 -4.27 5.05
C LEU A 361 -24.87 -3.45 6.32
N ARG A 362 -24.91 -2.11 6.21
CA ARG A 362 -25.16 -1.21 7.34
C ARG A 362 -26.52 -1.47 7.98
N GLN A 363 -27.57 -1.56 7.16
CA GLN A 363 -28.92 -1.85 7.64
C GLN A 363 -28.99 -3.21 8.32
N ALA A 364 -28.45 -4.26 7.69
CA ALA A 364 -28.48 -5.62 8.21
C ALA A 364 -27.70 -5.76 9.53
N ARG A 365 -26.58 -5.04 9.67
CA ARG A 365 -25.84 -4.94 10.95
C ARG A 365 -26.73 -4.35 12.04
N ASP A 366 -27.40 -3.24 11.76
CA ASP A 366 -28.25 -2.57 12.76
C ASP A 366 -29.43 -3.45 13.17
N GLU A 367 -30.02 -4.19 12.23
CA GLU A 367 -31.06 -5.17 12.51
C GLU A 367 -30.53 -6.34 13.34
N ALA A 368 -29.38 -6.91 12.99
CA ALA A 368 -28.75 -7.99 13.73
C ALA A 368 -28.42 -7.58 15.17
N MET A 369 -27.91 -6.35 15.36
CA MET A 369 -27.66 -5.78 16.69
C MET A 369 -28.95 -5.62 17.50
N ARG A 370 -30.04 -5.15 16.89
CA ARG A 370 -31.36 -5.03 17.57
C ARG A 370 -31.94 -6.40 17.91
N ALA A 371 -31.80 -7.38 17.04
CA ALA A 371 -32.34 -8.72 17.20
C ALA A 371 -31.48 -9.64 18.09
N GLY A 372 -30.22 -9.27 18.35
CA GLY A 372 -29.25 -10.12 19.05
C GLY A 372 -28.92 -11.41 18.30
N SER A 373 -29.12 -11.44 16.99
CA SER A 373 -28.94 -12.62 16.11
C SER A 373 -28.62 -12.17 14.69
N GLY A 374 -28.07 -13.05 13.84
CA GLY A 374 -27.72 -12.72 12.45
C GLY A 374 -26.31 -12.17 12.25
N HIS A 375 -25.49 -12.07 13.30
CA HIS A 375 -24.09 -11.60 13.22
C HIS A 375 -23.24 -12.44 12.26
N ASP A 376 -23.43 -13.76 12.19
CA ASP A 376 -22.68 -14.62 11.27
C ASP A 376 -22.98 -14.31 9.80
N VAL A 377 -24.24 -13.97 9.49
CA VAL A 377 -24.66 -13.57 8.15
C VAL A 377 -24.05 -12.22 7.78
N VAL A 378 -24.08 -11.25 8.70
CA VAL A 378 -23.42 -9.94 8.51
C VAL A 378 -21.91 -10.11 8.32
N ASN A 379 -21.27 -11.00 9.09
CA ASN A 379 -19.84 -11.31 8.92
C ASN A 379 -19.55 -11.92 7.55
N ALA A 380 -20.32 -12.91 7.11
CA ALA A 380 -20.17 -13.51 5.78
C ALA A 380 -20.41 -12.50 4.65
N ALA A 381 -21.43 -11.65 4.77
CA ALA A 381 -21.72 -10.59 3.81
C ALA A 381 -20.61 -9.54 3.78
N SER A 382 -20.03 -9.19 4.95
CA SER A 382 -18.87 -8.31 5.00
C SER A 382 -17.72 -8.91 4.19
N VAL A 383 -17.34 -10.17 4.43
CA VAL A 383 -16.27 -10.84 3.67
C VAL A 383 -16.52 -10.80 2.15
N ALA A 384 -17.76 -11.05 1.70
CA ALA A 384 -18.12 -10.93 0.29
C ALA A 384 -17.96 -9.50 -0.25
N LEU A 385 -18.37 -8.48 0.52
CA LEU A 385 -18.26 -7.07 0.14
C LEU A 385 -16.81 -6.67 -0.14
N TYR A 386 -15.86 -6.94 0.77
CA TYR A 386 -14.44 -6.59 0.54
C TYR A 386 -13.75 -7.56 -0.43
N GLY A 387 -14.34 -8.75 -0.63
CA GLY A 387 -14.05 -9.65 -1.73
C GLY A 387 -14.32 -9.03 -3.10
N GLY A 388 -15.28 -8.09 -3.18
CA GLY A 388 -15.79 -7.50 -4.43
C GLY A 388 -17.05 -8.19 -4.98
N ASP A 389 -17.62 -9.16 -4.26
CA ASP A 389 -18.78 -9.94 -4.69
C ASP A 389 -20.09 -9.33 -4.15
N TYR A 390 -20.49 -8.21 -4.73
CA TYR A 390 -21.68 -7.46 -4.29
C TYR A 390 -23.00 -8.20 -4.56
N ALA A 391 -23.02 -9.12 -5.55
CA ALA A 391 -24.17 -9.98 -5.77
C ALA A 391 -24.36 -10.95 -4.59
N ARG A 392 -23.27 -11.58 -4.13
CA ARG A 392 -23.28 -12.43 -2.95
C ARG A 392 -23.65 -11.69 -1.68
N VAL A 393 -23.25 -10.42 -1.53
CA VAL A 393 -23.70 -9.56 -0.41
C VAL A 393 -25.23 -9.49 -0.39
N ARG A 394 -25.87 -9.15 -1.51
CA ARG A 394 -27.34 -9.06 -1.59
C ARG A 394 -28.02 -10.40 -1.29
N GLU A 395 -27.49 -11.50 -1.85
CA GLU A 395 -28.01 -12.84 -1.60
C GLU A 395 -27.96 -13.20 -0.10
N LEU A 396 -26.81 -12.96 0.55
CA LEU A 396 -26.62 -13.25 1.98
C LEU A 396 -27.51 -12.41 2.88
N LEU A 397 -27.75 -11.14 2.53
CA LEU A 397 -28.50 -10.21 3.38
C LEU A 397 -30.02 -10.27 3.17
N THR A 398 -30.50 -10.87 2.08
CA THR A 398 -31.94 -11.00 1.77
C THR A 398 -32.77 -11.57 2.93
N PRO A 399 -32.35 -12.62 3.67
CA PRO A 399 -33.13 -13.16 4.78
C PRO A 399 -33.25 -12.22 5.99
N LEU A 400 -32.31 -11.28 6.16
CA LEU A 400 -32.30 -10.33 7.28
C LEU A 400 -33.17 -9.11 6.97
N LEU A 401 -33.01 -8.55 5.77
CA LEU A 401 -33.64 -7.29 5.38
C LEU A 401 -35.13 -7.42 5.00
N GLY A 402 -35.63 -8.65 4.83
CA GLY A 402 -36.97 -8.92 4.30
C GLY A 402 -37.03 -8.61 2.80
N GLY A 403 -37.69 -9.48 2.03
CA GLY A 403 -37.87 -9.28 0.58
C GLY A 403 -38.73 -8.08 0.23
#